data_AF-A0A517NMA2-F1
#
_entry.id   AF-A0A517NMA2-F1
#
_cell.length_a   1.000
_cell.length_b   1.000
_cell.length_c   1.000
_cell.angle_alpha   90.00
_cell.angle_beta   90.00
_cell.angle_gamma   90.00
#
_symmetry.space_group_name_H-M   'P 1'
#
loop_
_entity.id
_entity.type
_entity.pdbx_description
1 polymer ?
#
loop_
_entity_poly.entity_id
_entity_poly.type
_entity_poly.pdbx_seq_one_letter_code
_entity_poly.pdbx_strand_id
1 'polypeptide(L)' 'MHETEFYQRLLGLQAPWTVADVKLDLEAGQVDIHVEHTEGTKFCCPKCVSRSCVLRPRYSTSRRCKD' A
#
# COMPACT_ATOMS: atom_id res chain seq x y z
N MET A 1 -20.33 4.30 7.19
CA MET A 1 -18.85 4.23 7.24
C MET A 1 -18.40 2.84 7.73
N HIS A 2 -18.65 1.76 6.96
CA HIS A 2 -18.37 0.39 7.42
C HIS A 2 -17.58 -0.47 6.43
N GLU A 3 -17.58 -0.12 5.14
CA GLU A 3 -16.94 -0.93 4.11
C GLU A 3 -15.41 -0.85 4.22
N THR A 4 -14.84 0.34 4.38
CA THR A 4 -13.39 0.53 4.51
C THR A 4 -12.79 -0.20 5.71
N GLU A 5 -13.44 -0.14 6.88
CA GLU A 5 -12.99 -0.86 8.08
C GLU A 5 -13.12 -2.39 7.93
N PHE A 6 -14.21 -2.86 7.30
CA PHE A 6 -14.38 -4.27 7.01
C PHE A 6 -13.27 -4.79 6.10
N TYR A 7 -13.03 -4.12 4.97
CA TYR A 7 -11.96 -4.50 4.05
C TYR A 7 -10.57 -4.38 4.67
N GLN A 8 -10.33 -3.37 5.51
CA GLN A 8 -9.07 -3.23 6.23
C GLN A 8 -8.81 -4.42 7.15
N ARG A 9 -9.82 -4.86 7.90
CA ARG A 9 -9.71 -6.05 8.78
C ARG A 9 -9.62 -7.34 7.97
N LEU A 10 -10.42 -7.47 6.92
CA LEU A 10 -10.45 -8.65 6.05
C LEU A 10 -9.10 -8.90 5.37
N LEU A 11 -8.47 -7.83 4.85
CA LEU A 11 -7.16 -7.89 4.23
C LEU A 11 -6.01 -7.96 5.24
N GLY A 12 -6.28 -7.82 6.54
CA GLY A 12 -5.26 -7.78 7.59
C GLY A 12 -4.32 -6.58 7.48
N LEU A 13 -4.79 -5.47 6.90
CA LEU A 13 -3.98 -4.26 6.76
C LEU A 13 -3.79 -3.61 8.14
N GLN A 14 -2.54 -3.38 8.48
CA GLN A 14 -2.13 -2.74 9.73
C GLN A 14 -1.41 -1.43 9.47
N ALA A 15 -1.29 -0.61 10.51
CA ALA A 15 -0.48 0.60 10.47
C ALA A 15 0.90 0.30 9.87
N PRO A 16 1.36 1.08 8.89
CA PRO A 16 0.90 2.43 8.52
C PRO A 16 -0.21 2.47 7.45
N TRP A 17 -0.73 1.33 7.02
CA TRP A 17 -1.71 1.24 5.92
C TRP A 17 -3.15 1.34 6.41
N THR A 18 -3.94 2.10 5.66
CA THR A 18 -5.38 2.32 5.89
C THR A 18 -6.13 2.24 4.56
N VAL A 19 -7.35 1.69 4.57
CA VAL A 19 -8.20 1.69 3.37
C VAL A 19 -8.86 3.06 3.22
N ALA A 20 -8.56 3.75 2.12
CA ALA A 20 -9.08 5.08 1.82
C ALA A 20 -10.41 5.03 1.03
N ASP A 21 -10.51 4.11 0.07
CA ASP A 21 -11.69 3.98 -0.78
C ASP A 21 -11.87 2.53 -1.25
N VAL A 22 -13.11 2.14 -1.53
CA VAL A 22 -13.46 0.83 -2.10
C VAL A 22 -14.48 1.03 -3.20
N LYS A 23 -14.14 0.59 -4.41
CA LYS A 23 -15.03 0.61 -5.57
C LYS A 23 -15.35 -0.81 -5.95
N LEU A 24 -16.64 -1.08 -6.09
CA LEU A 24 -17.16 -2.37 -6.46
C LEU A 24 -17.77 -2.26 -7.86
N ASP A 25 -17.17 -2.94 -8.83
CA ASP A 25 -17.68 -3.06 -10.19
C ASP A 25 -18.32 -4.43 -10.35
N LEU A 26 -19.65 -4.49 -10.25
CA LEU A 26 -20.40 -5.72 -10.40
C LEU A 26 -20.45 -6.23 -11.84
N GLU A 27 -20.35 -5.32 -12.82
CA GLU A 27 -20.39 -5.71 -14.23
C GLU A 27 -19.08 -6.33 -14.66
N ALA A 28 -17.95 -5.81 -14.17
CA ALA A 28 -16.63 -6.40 -14.35
C ALA A 28 -16.33 -7.54 -13.35
N GLY A 29 -17.13 -7.68 -12.29
CA GLY A 29 -16.87 -8.64 -11.21
C GLY A 29 -15.60 -8.32 -10.41
N GLN A 30 -15.26 -7.04 -10.28
CA GLN A 30 -14.00 -6.56 -9.71
C GLN A 30 -14.26 -5.70 -8.47
N VAL A 31 -13.33 -5.75 -7.51
CA VAL A 31 -13.31 -4.85 -6.36
C VAL A 31 -11.97 -4.14 -6.34
N ASP A 32 -11.99 -2.82 -6.51
CA ASP A 32 -10.82 -1.96 -6.43
C ASP A 32 -10.74 -1.35 -5.03
N ILE A 33 -9.70 -1.72 -4.29
CA ILE A 33 -9.47 -1.25 -2.92
C ILE A 33 -8.28 -0.31 -2.94
N HIS A 34 -8.53 0.96 -2.63
CA HIS A 34 -7.50 1.99 -2.55
C HIS A 34 -6.98 2.06 -1.11
N VAL A 35 -5.68 1.86 -0.95
CA VAL A 35 -4.99 1.93 0.34
C VAL A 35 -4.00 3.07 0.36
N GLU A 36 -3.95 3.76 1.48
CA GLU A 36 -3.05 4.87 1.73
C GLU A 36 -2.20 4.59 2.96
N HIS A 37 -1.09 5.31 3.08
CA HIS A 37 -0.25 5.30 4.27
C HIS A 37 -0.01 6.72 4.73
N THR A 38 0.26 6.90 6.02
CA THR A 38 0.57 8.22 6.55
C THR A 38 1.77 8.84 5.82
N GLU A 39 1.72 10.14 5.57
CA GLU A 39 2.83 10.86 4.97
C GLU A 39 4.11 10.70 5.82
N GLY A 40 5.26 10.54 5.17
CA GLY A 40 6.53 10.28 5.85
C GLY A 40 6.74 8.84 6.32
N THR A 41 5.79 7.93 6.07
CA THR A 41 5.99 6.49 6.32
C THR A 41 7.20 5.96 5.56
N LYS A 42 8.12 5.32 6.29
CA LYS A 42 9.35 4.75 5.73
C LYS A 42 9.12 3.29 5.36
N PHE A 43 9.22 2.99 4.07
CA PHE A 43 9.22 1.60 3.58
C PHE A 43 10.64 1.16 3.24
N CYS A 44 11.08 0.08 3.87
CA CYS A 44 12.33 -0.56 3.51
C CYS A 44 12.08 -1.49 2.31
N CYS A 45 13.06 -1.56 1.39
CA CYS A 45 13.02 -2.54 0.31
C CYS A 45 13.15 -3.96 0.91
N PRO A 46 12.26 -4.91 0.60
CA PRO A 46 12.32 -6.26 1.14
C PRO A 46 13.57 -7.03 0.71
N LYS A 47 14.34 -6.53 -0.28
CA LYS A 47 15.62 -7.11 -0.72
C LYS A 47 16.85 -6.45 -0.09
N CYS A 48 16.77 -5.19 0.34
CA CYS A 48 17.94 -4.40 0.79
C CYS A 48 17.99 -4.21 2.31
N VAL A 49 17.26 -5.04 3.07
CA VAL A 49 16.89 -4.92 4.50
C VAL A 49 18.06 -4.53 5.44
N SER A 50 19.31 -4.70 5.00
CA SER A 50 20.53 -4.52 5.80
C SER A 50 21.33 -3.23 5.57
N ARG A 51 21.01 -2.36 4.59
CA ARG A 51 21.80 -1.11 4.38
C ARG A 51 20.88 0.09 4.22
N SER A 52 20.74 0.87 5.29
CA SER A 52 20.19 2.24 5.32
C SER A 52 18.91 2.44 4.51
N CYS A 53 17.75 2.37 5.18
CA CYS A 53 16.47 2.69 4.56
C CYS A 53 16.39 4.21 4.24
N VAL A 54 16.92 4.59 3.07
CA VAL A 54 16.65 5.89 2.44
C VAL A 54 15.41 5.78 1.55
N LEU A 55 14.45 6.63 1.88
CA LEU A 55 13.11 6.78 1.32
C LEU A 55 13.07 6.63 -0.21
N ARG A 56 12.14 5.81 -0.71
CA ARG A 56 11.72 5.87 -2.13
C ARG A 56 10.19 5.90 -2.25
N PRO A 57 9.60 7.00 -2.77
CA PRO A 57 8.23 7.00 -3.24
C PRO A 57 8.07 6.00 -4.39
N ARG A 58 7.10 5.10 -4.27
CA ARG A 58 6.98 3.90 -5.11
C ARG A 58 6.49 4.15 -6.54
N TYR A 59 6.09 5.38 -6.90
CA TYR A 59 5.59 5.68 -8.26
C TYR A 59 6.65 6.15 -9.27
N SER A 60 7.94 6.19 -8.90
CA SER A 60 9.01 6.46 -9.89
C SER A 60 9.30 5.22 -10.74
N THR A 61 8.77 5.21 -11.96
CA THR A 61 9.09 4.28 -13.04
C THR A 61 10.61 4.20 -13.24
N SER A 62 11.14 2.98 -13.08
CA SER A 62 12.52 2.58 -13.41
C SER A 62 13.65 3.34 -12.69
N ARG A 63 14.09 2.78 -11.56
CA ARG A 63 15.53 2.66 -11.27
C ARG A 63 15.74 1.52 -10.29
N ARG A 64 16.31 0.44 -10.83
CA ARG A 64 16.62 -0.84 -10.19
C ARG A 64 17.57 -0.59 -9.01
N CYS A 65 17.41 -1.30 -7.89
CA CYS A 65 18.43 -1.30 -6.83
C CYS A 65 19.75 -1.73 -7.50
N LYS A 66 20.77 -0.89 -7.44
CA LYS A 66 22.11 -1.20 -7.92
C LYS A 66 22.84 -1.82 -6.73
N ASP A 67 23.40 -3.02 -6.94
CA ASP A 67 24.18 -3.79 -5.96
C ASP A 67 25.29 -2.97 -5.27
#